data_AF-A0AA41V3B3-F1
#
_entry.id   AF-A0AA41V3B3-F1
#
_cell.length_a   1.000
_cell.length_b   1.000
_cell.length_c   1.000
_cell.angle_alpha   90.00
_cell.angle_beta   90.00
_cell.angle_gamma   90.00
#
_symmetry.space_group_name_H-M   'P 1'
#
loop_
_entity.id
_entity.type
_entity.pdbx_description
1 polymer ?
#
loop_
_entity_poly.entity_id
_entity_poly.type
_entity_poly.pdbx_seq_one_letter_code
_entity_poly.pdbx_strand_id
1 'polypeptide(L)' 'MENVVDLLKFSKGFLARYAVSRLVSMDYQVRLGIMAAGSFGLPQFRQRVFLWETSALPLTNS' A
#
# COMPACT_ATOMS: atom_id res chain seq x y z
N MET A 1 3.61 -2.95 -4.58
CA MET A 1 2.57 -2.69 -5.60
C MET A 1 2.36 -1.19 -5.73
N GLU A 2 2.29 -0.68 -6.96
CA GLU A 2 2.02 0.74 -7.27
C GLU A 2 0.73 0.84 -8.09
N ASN A 3 -0.13 1.81 -7.79
CA ASN A 3 -1.37 2.04 -8.52
C ASN A 3 -1.82 3.51 -8.43
N VAL A 4 -2.85 3.89 -9.18
CA VAL A 4 -3.48 5.23 -9.14
C VAL A 4 -4.27 5.42 -7.84
N VAL A 5 -4.31 6.67 -7.35
CA VAL A 5 -5.10 7.08 -6.17
C VAL A 5 -6.57 6.68 -6.21
N ASP A 6 -7.16 6.60 -7.40
CA ASP A 6 -8.57 6.24 -7.54
C ASP A 6 -8.86 4.79 -7.13
N LEU A 7 -7.85 3.92 -7.02
CA LEU A 7 -8.01 2.58 -6.43
C LEU A 7 -8.48 2.63 -4.97
N LEU A 8 -8.05 3.63 -4.20
CA LEU A 8 -8.50 3.84 -2.82
C LEU A 8 -9.91 4.41 -2.75
N LYS A 9 -10.33 5.17 -3.78
CA LYS A 9 -11.68 5.70 -3.88
C LYS A 9 -12.67 4.67 -4.42
N PHE A 10 -12.17 3.68 -5.15
CA PHE A 10 -12.97 2.63 -5.76
C PHE A 10 -13.69 1.82 -4.68
N SER A 11 -15.02 1.74 -4.79
CA SER A 11 -15.90 1.01 -3.86
C SER A 11 -15.63 1.33 -2.38
N LYS A 12 -15.54 2.62 -2.03
CA LYS A 12 -15.26 3.09 -0.65
C LYS A 12 -13.97 2.49 -0.05
N GLY A 13 -12.96 2.22 -0.87
CA GLY A 13 -11.69 1.62 -0.43
C GLY A 13 -11.77 0.12 -0.13
N PHE A 14 -12.82 -0.56 -0.58
CA PHE A 14 -12.98 -2.01 -0.39
C PHE A 14 -11.79 -2.79 -0.95
N LEU A 15 -11.29 -2.41 -2.12
CA LEU A 15 -10.19 -3.13 -2.78
C LEU A 15 -8.88 -3.01 -1.99
N ALA A 16 -8.60 -1.82 -1.45
CA ALA A 16 -7.44 -1.60 -0.60
C ALA A 16 -7.54 -2.37 0.72
N ARG A 17 -8.71 -2.37 1.37
CA ARG A 17 -8.95 -3.16 2.59
C ARG A 17 -8.82 -4.65 2.31
N TYR A 18 -9.31 -5.13 1.18
CA TYR A 18 -9.19 -6.53 0.78
C TYR A 18 -7.74 -6.94 0.55
N ALA A 19 -6.97 -6.14 -0.20
CA ALA A 19 -5.55 -6.40 -0.44
C ALA A 19 -4.75 -6.43 0.88
N VAL A 20 -4.94 -5.44 1.74
CA VAL A 20 -4.29 -5.38 3.07
C VAL A 20 -4.70 -6.58 3.93
N SER A 21 -5.99 -6.90 4.01
CA SER A 21 -6.48 -8.02 4.83
C SER A 21 -5.91 -9.36 4.37
N ARG A 22 -5.75 -9.56 3.05
CA ARG A 22 -5.18 -10.78 2.50
C ARG A 22 -3.70 -10.93 2.83
N LEU A 23 -2.95 -9.83 2.81
CA LEU A 23 -1.52 -9.80 3.12
C LEU A 23 -1.26 -9.97 4.62
N VAL A 24 -2.07 -9.33 5.48
CA VAL A 24 -2.06 -9.59 6.93
C VAL A 24 -2.37 -11.06 7.24
N SER A 25 -3.34 -11.67 6.52
CA SER A 25 -3.69 -13.09 6.72
C SER A 25 -2.59 -14.06 6.27
N MET A 26 -1.62 -13.58 5.50
CA MET A 26 -0.43 -14.33 5.08
C MET A 26 0.77 -14.04 5.98
N ASP A 27 0.56 -13.43 7.15
CA ASP A 27 1.60 -13.00 8.09
C ASP A 27 2.62 -12.01 7.49
N TYR A 28 2.22 -11.23 6.49
CA TYR A 28 3.02 -10.12 6.00
C TYR A 28 2.69 -8.84 6.77
N GLN A 29 3.74 -8.06 7.06
CA GLN A 29 3.54 -6.72 7.58
C GLN A 29 3.33 -5.76 6.42
N VAL A 30 2.12 -5.20 6.40
CA VAL A 30 1.56 -4.44 5.29
C VAL A 30 1.57 -2.95 5.62
N ARG A 31 1.98 -2.10 4.69
CA ARG A 31 1.79 -0.64 4.79
C ARG A 31 1.30 -0.08 3.46
N LEU A 32 0.33 0.83 3.55
CA LEU A 32 -0.23 1.54 2.41
C LEU A 32 0.01 3.04 2.57
N GLY A 33 0.46 3.70 1.50
CA GLY A 33 0.73 5.13 1.48
C GLY A 33 0.41 5.75 0.12
N ILE A 34 0.17 7.06 0.12
CA ILE A 34 0.00 7.85 -1.10
C ILE A 34 1.24 8.74 -1.23
N MET A 35 1.86 8.76 -2.41
CA MET A 35 2.96 9.66 -2.72
C MET A 35 2.58 10.56 -3.90
N ALA A 36 2.88 11.84 -3.77
CA ALA A 36 2.74 12.82 -4.85
C ALA A 36 4.10 13.03 -5.52
N ALA A 37 4.17 12.86 -6.85
CA ALA A 37 5.39 13.07 -7.62
C ALA A 37 5.93 14.52 -7.51
N GLY A 38 5.05 15.49 -7.25
CA GLY A 38 5.41 16.89 -7.01
C GLY A 38 6.34 17.10 -5.82
N SER A 39 6.31 16.23 -4.80
CA SER A 39 7.18 16.30 -3.64
C SER A 39 8.61 15.82 -3.91
N PHE A 40 8.87 15.25 -5.10
CA PHE A 40 10.17 14.70 -5.50
C PHE A 40 10.82 15.48 -6.65
N GLY A 41 10.46 16.76 -6.81
CA GLY A 41 11.10 17.65 -7.79
C GLY A 41 10.61 17.52 -9.23
N LEU A 42 9.57 16.72 -9.49
CA LEU A 42 8.91 16.68 -10.80
C LEU A 42 7.76 17.71 -10.85
N PRO A 43 7.71 18.58 -11.88
CA PRO A 43 6.58 19.48 -12.11
C PRO A 43 5.38 18.72 -12.72
N GLN A 44 4.92 17.65 -12.04
CA GLN A 44 3.79 16.84 -12.47
C GLN A 44 2.89 16.50 -11.27
N PHE A 45 1.63 16.91 -11.34
CA PHE A 45 0.60 16.54 -10.36
C PHE A 45 0.13 15.11 -10.58
N ARG A 46 0.99 14.14 -10.25
CA ARG A 46 0.66 12.71 -10.32
C ARG A 46 0.76 12.09 -8.93
N GLN A 47 -0.38 11.68 -8.40
CA GLN A 47 -0.46 10.94 -7.14
C GLN A 47 -0.59 9.45 -7.41
N ARG A 48 0.21 8.64 -6.71
CA ARG A 48 0.21 7.19 -6.80
C ARG A 48 0.11 6.60 -5.40
N VAL A 49 -0.60 5.48 -5.30
CA VAL A 49 -0.73 4.65 -4.10
C VAL A 49 0.34 3.59 -4.16
N PHE A 50 1.04 3.43 -3.05
CA PHE A 50 2.03 2.39 -2.85
C PHE A 50 1.56 1.49 -1.72
N LEU A 51 1.44 0.21 -2.02
CA LEU A 51 1.22 -0.87 -1.05
C LEU A 51 2.53 -1.66 -0.99
N TRP A 52 3.12 -1.74 0.19
CA TRP A 52 4.38 -2.43 0.41
C TRP A 52 4.25 -3.40 1.58
N GLU A 53 4.78 -4.59 1.33
CA GLU A 53 4.78 -5.71 2.25
C GLU A 53 6.21 -5.98 2.64
N THR A 54 6.43 -6.28 3.91
CA THR A 54 7.65 -6.93 4.35
C THR A 54 7.29 -8.28 4.93
N SER A 55 8.09 -9.30 4.63
CA SER A 55 7.98 -10.58 5.32
C SER A 55 8.15 -10.29 6.81
N ALA A 56 7.16 -10.62 7.63
CA ALA A 56 7.41 -10.71 9.05
C ALA A 56 8.35 -11.90 9.22
N LEU A 57 9.59 -11.64 9.61
CA LEU A 57 10.40 -12.71 10.19
C LEU A 57 9.57 -13.23 11.37
N PRO A 58 9.26 -14.54 11.45
CA PRO A 58 8.76 -15.08 12.69
C PRO A 58 9.90 -14.85 13.67
N LEU A 59 9.73 -13.92 14.61
CA LEU A 59 10.50 -13.99 15.84
C LEU A 59 10.01 -15.27 16.53
N THR A 60 10.60 -16.40 16.13
CA THR A 60 10.60 -17.62 16.92
C THR A 60 11.27 -17.25 18.22
N ASN A 61 10.47 -16.82 19.19
CA ASN A 61 10.85 -16.86 20.58
C ASN A 61 11.03 -18.34 20.94
N SER A 62 12.28 -18.79 20.90
CA SER A 62 12.81 -19.93 21.65
C SER A 62 14.32 -19.75 21.79
#